data_AF-A0A534Q5Q8-F1
#
_entry.id   AF-A0A534Q5Q8-F1
#
_cell.length_a   1.000
_cell.length_b   1.000
_cell.length_c   1.000
_cell.angle_alpha   90.00
_cell.angle_beta   90.00
_cell.angle_gamma   90.00
#
_symmetry.space_group_name_H-M   'P 1'
#
loop_
_entity.id
_entity.type
_entity.pdbx_description
1 polymer ?
#
loop_
_entity_poly.entity_id
_entity_poly.type
_entity_poly.pdbx_seq_one_letter_code
_entity_poly.pdbx_strand_id
1 'polypeptide(L)'
;MRCNRSRPPSRRFAPPCGHLARCSSICWSSQRSSRSSGGLIAYGEQFSAPFAQKTEIDLSWTALPVYTFFSLCRGFAAYAVSLTFTLLFATAAARSARSERAMLPILDVLQSIPVLGFLPGLVLGMIALFPTREIGLEIACIIMIFTGQAWNMTFSYYAGLKGIPAPLRDAAAMNRLSRWRTFRVLELPASMIGLVWNSMMSMAGGWFFLTVNEAFKLGDKDFRLPGIGSYMAEAINAGDVPAMLSAVVAMVVMRLPKEVVVEELVIRLPSQDPEQLFDIVVGWGRYAELFGYEPQSELLYLSQPQAAGAGGES
;
A
#
# COMPACT_ATOMS: atom_id res chain seq x y z
N MET A 1 -8.10 -55.43 -64.56
CA MET A 1 -9.54 -55.18 -64.31
C MET A 1 -9.69 -53.97 -63.38
N ARG A 2 -10.88 -53.33 -63.38
CA ARG A 2 -11.48 -52.40 -62.39
C ARG A 2 -10.82 -52.42 -60.98
N CYS A 3 -10.78 -51.38 -60.14
CA CYS A 3 -11.31 -49.99 -60.08
C CYS A 3 -10.69 -49.34 -58.79
N ASN A 4 -10.87 -48.09 -58.34
CA ASN A 4 -11.32 -46.78 -58.86
C ASN A 4 -11.17 -45.79 -57.67
N ARG A 5 -10.77 -44.51 -57.87
CA ARG A 5 -11.18 -43.40 -56.99
C ARG A 5 -10.95 -42.00 -57.59
N SER A 6 -11.99 -41.18 -57.46
CA SER A 6 -12.18 -39.84 -58.01
C SER A 6 -11.69 -38.71 -57.08
N ARG A 7 -11.31 -37.56 -57.67
CA ARG A 7 -11.38 -36.22 -57.03
C ARG A 7 -12.87 -35.76 -56.97
N PRO A 8 -13.31 -34.68 -56.28
CA PRO A 8 -12.58 -33.49 -55.78
C PRO A 8 -13.07 -33.05 -54.36
N PRO A 9 -13.07 -31.75 -53.95
CA PRO A 9 -12.05 -30.70 -54.03
C PRO A 9 -11.57 -30.24 -52.62
N SER A 10 -10.68 -29.24 -52.62
CA SER A 10 -10.10 -28.54 -51.47
C SER A 10 -11.09 -27.99 -50.42
N ARG A 11 -10.79 -28.24 -49.14
CA ARG A 11 -11.01 -27.29 -48.03
C ARG A 11 -9.79 -27.25 -47.12
N ARG A 12 -8.96 -26.21 -47.24
CA ARG A 12 -7.98 -25.86 -46.20
C ARG A 12 -8.73 -25.11 -45.10
N PHE A 13 -8.89 -25.73 -43.92
CA PHE A 13 -9.20 -24.97 -42.72
C PHE A 13 -7.92 -24.24 -42.29
N ALA A 14 -7.84 -22.96 -42.61
CA ALA A 14 -6.88 -22.07 -41.96
C ALA A 14 -7.48 -21.64 -40.60
N PRO A 15 -6.74 -21.72 -39.49
CA PRO A 15 -7.12 -20.97 -38.30
C PRO A 15 -6.98 -19.47 -38.61
N PRO A 16 -7.89 -18.61 -38.14
CA PRO A 16 -7.81 -17.17 -38.37
C PRO A 16 -6.65 -16.57 -37.55
N CYS A 17 -5.50 -16.38 -38.19
CA CYS A 17 -4.44 -15.56 -37.64
C CYS A 17 -4.84 -14.08 -37.62
N GLY A 18 -4.62 -13.43 -36.48
CA GLY A 18 -4.46 -11.98 -36.38
C GLY A 18 -5.75 -11.18 -36.23
N HIS A 19 -6.11 -10.85 -34.98
CA HIS A 19 -6.69 -9.54 -34.66
C HIS A 19 -6.56 -9.11 -33.18
N LEU A 20 -6.28 -10.02 -32.24
CA LEU A 20 -6.21 -9.69 -30.80
C LEU A 20 -4.89 -9.06 -30.31
N ALA A 21 -3.80 -9.15 -31.07
CA ALA A 21 -2.48 -8.66 -30.66
C ALA A 21 -2.23 -7.14 -30.89
N ARG A 22 -3.24 -6.36 -31.29
CA ARG A 22 -3.10 -4.92 -31.60
C ARG A 22 -3.73 -3.96 -30.59
N CYS A 23 -4.42 -4.43 -29.55
CA CYS A 23 -4.99 -3.54 -28.53
C CYS A 23 -4.07 -3.27 -27.34
N SER A 24 -3.19 -4.20 -26.96
CA SER A 24 -2.27 -4.01 -25.81
C SER A 24 -1.26 -2.89 -26.05
N SER A 25 -0.69 -2.82 -27.25
CA SER A 25 0.26 -1.77 -27.64
C SER A 25 -0.38 -0.37 -27.77
N ILE A 26 -1.71 -0.27 -27.88
CA ILE A 26 -2.42 1.01 -27.96
C ILE A 26 -2.49 1.70 -26.59
N CYS A 27 -2.71 0.93 -25.50
CA CYS A 27 -2.81 1.50 -24.15
C CYS A 27 -1.46 2.11 -23.67
N TRP A 28 -0.35 1.44 -23.97
CA TRP A 28 0.98 1.93 -23.58
C TRP A 28 1.52 3.02 -24.52
N SER A 29 1.17 2.99 -25.82
CA SER A 29 1.57 4.04 -26.75
C SER A 29 0.78 5.34 -26.57
N SER A 30 -0.47 5.31 -26.10
CA SER A 30 -1.18 6.53 -25.67
C SER A 30 -0.52 7.15 -24.43
N GLN A 31 -0.17 6.35 -23.42
CA GLN A 31 0.58 6.84 -22.25
C GLN A 31 1.95 7.43 -22.61
N ARG A 32 2.72 6.80 -23.52
CA ARG A 32 4.03 7.34 -23.97
C ARG A 32 3.90 8.64 -24.78
N SER A 33 2.76 8.89 -25.45
CA SER A 33 2.48 10.17 -26.12
C SER A 33 2.10 11.29 -25.13
N SER A 34 1.63 10.93 -23.94
CA SER A 34 1.09 11.83 -22.92
C SER A 34 2.16 12.49 -22.04
N ARG A 35 3.29 12.91 -22.63
CA ARG A 35 4.47 13.49 -21.94
C ARG A 35 4.22 14.85 -21.26
N SER A 36 3.00 15.36 -21.33
CA SER A 36 2.54 16.65 -20.81
C SER A 36 1.25 16.55 -19.98
N SER A 37 0.68 15.35 -19.80
CA SER A 37 -0.49 15.14 -18.94
C SER A 37 -0.03 14.87 -17.51
N GLY A 38 -0.45 15.71 -16.56
CA GLY A 38 -0.06 15.57 -15.15
C GLY A 38 -0.44 14.19 -14.60
N GLY A 39 0.42 13.60 -13.75
CA GLY A 39 0.30 12.19 -13.32
C GLY A 39 -1.06 11.78 -12.76
N LEU A 40 -1.81 12.72 -12.16
CA LEU A 40 -3.19 12.52 -11.71
C LEU A 40 -4.15 12.11 -12.84
N ILE A 41 -3.96 12.65 -14.05
CA ILE A 41 -4.74 12.28 -15.24
C ILE A 41 -4.40 10.85 -15.64
N ALA A 42 -3.11 10.50 -15.70
CA ALA A 42 -2.67 9.14 -16.02
C ALA A 42 -3.17 8.10 -14.99
N TYR A 43 -3.23 8.46 -13.70
CA TYR A 43 -3.82 7.59 -12.66
C TYR A 43 -5.34 7.46 -12.82
N GLY A 44 -6.05 8.55 -13.13
CA GLY A 44 -7.51 8.52 -13.39
C GLY A 44 -7.88 7.72 -14.65
N GLU A 45 -7.04 7.79 -15.69
CA GLU A 45 -7.13 6.94 -16.89
C GLU A 45 -6.92 5.46 -16.56
N GLN A 46 -5.89 5.14 -15.76
CA GLN A 46 -5.64 3.77 -15.28
C GLN A 46 -6.82 3.22 -14.46
N PHE A 47 -7.34 4.00 -13.52
CA PHE A 47 -8.50 3.65 -12.69
C PHE A 47 -9.75 3.34 -13.53
N SER A 48 -9.83 3.92 -14.73
CA SER A 48 -10.91 3.74 -15.70
C SER A 48 -10.55 2.79 -16.84
N ALA A 49 -9.38 2.15 -16.83
CA ALA A 49 -8.92 1.29 -17.91
C ALA A 49 -9.82 0.05 -18.09
N PRO A 50 -9.96 -0.49 -19.32
CA PRO A 50 -10.59 -1.79 -19.52
C PRO A 50 -9.81 -2.88 -18.79
N PHE A 51 -10.49 -3.79 -18.10
CA PHE A 51 -9.83 -4.86 -17.34
C PHE A 51 -8.92 -5.73 -18.23
N ALA A 52 -7.61 -5.74 -17.94
CA ALA A 52 -6.63 -6.57 -18.62
C ALA A 52 -6.07 -7.67 -17.68
N GLN A 53 -6.32 -8.94 -18.01
CA GLN A 53 -5.85 -10.10 -17.23
C GLN A 53 -4.34 -10.42 -17.42
N LYS A 54 -3.57 -9.48 -17.99
CA LYS A 54 -2.11 -9.55 -18.16
C LYS A 54 -1.57 -8.16 -18.51
N THR A 55 -1.19 -7.40 -17.49
CA THR A 55 -0.52 -6.11 -17.65
C THR A 55 0.96 -6.33 -17.90
N GLU A 56 1.48 -5.85 -19.04
CA GLU A 56 2.91 -5.86 -19.32
C GLU A 56 3.59 -4.72 -18.53
N ILE A 57 4.62 -5.06 -17.75
CA ILE A 57 5.35 -4.13 -16.89
C ILE A 57 6.67 -3.77 -17.59
N ASP A 58 6.91 -2.48 -17.83
CA ASP A 58 8.15 -2.01 -18.43
C ASP A 58 9.24 -1.91 -17.36
N LEU A 59 10.33 -2.67 -17.52
CA LEU A 59 11.49 -2.61 -16.62
C LEU A 59 12.39 -1.39 -16.87
N SER A 60 12.06 -0.49 -17.80
CA SER A 60 12.85 0.73 -18.02
C SER A 60 12.88 1.65 -16.79
N TRP A 61 14.06 2.22 -16.52
CA TRP A 61 14.29 3.23 -15.48
C TRP A 61 13.38 4.46 -15.65
N THR A 62 12.90 4.72 -16.87
CA THR A 62 11.94 5.78 -17.17
C THR A 62 10.49 5.49 -16.76
N ALA A 63 10.12 4.24 -16.52
CA ALA A 63 8.80 3.86 -16.04
C ALA A 63 8.66 3.99 -14.52
N LEU A 64 9.76 3.85 -13.77
CA LEU A 64 9.81 3.94 -12.31
C LEU A 64 9.08 5.15 -11.71
N PRO A 65 9.25 6.40 -12.19
CA PRO A 65 8.57 7.55 -11.58
C PRO A 65 7.04 7.46 -11.70
N VAL A 66 6.53 6.90 -12.80
CA VAL A 66 5.08 6.72 -13.03
C VAL A 66 4.53 5.61 -12.12
N TYR A 67 5.22 4.48 -12.05
CA TYR A 67 4.84 3.38 -11.15
C TYR A 67 4.91 3.79 -9.66
N THR A 68 5.96 4.51 -9.28
CA THR A 68 6.10 5.14 -7.95
C THR A 68 4.92 6.07 -7.66
N PHE A 69 4.51 6.90 -8.62
CA PHE A 69 3.38 7.82 -8.48
C PHE A 69 2.03 7.09 -8.35
N PHE A 70 1.78 6.02 -9.10
CA PHE A 70 0.58 5.19 -8.96
C PHE A 70 0.50 4.53 -7.58
N SER A 71 1.62 3.98 -7.10
CA SER A 71 1.73 3.45 -5.73
C SER A 71 1.45 4.52 -4.68
N LEU A 72 2.00 5.74 -4.81
CA LEU A 72 1.67 6.86 -3.90
C LEU A 72 0.17 7.17 -3.91
N CYS A 73 -0.46 7.23 -5.08
CA CYS A 73 -1.89 7.52 -5.17
C CYS A 73 -2.74 6.50 -4.40
N ARG A 74 -2.44 5.20 -4.54
CA ARG A 74 -3.11 4.12 -3.79
C ARG A 74 -2.85 4.24 -2.28
N GLY A 75 -1.60 4.43 -1.87
CA GLY A 75 -1.20 4.56 -0.47
C GLY A 75 -1.84 5.76 0.23
N PHE A 76 -1.88 6.93 -0.42
CA PHE A 76 -2.54 8.14 0.09
C PHE A 76 -4.07 8.06 0.04
N ALA A 77 -4.66 7.45 -1.00
CA ALA A 77 -6.11 7.23 -1.06
C ALA A 77 -6.58 6.32 0.07
N ALA A 78 -5.90 5.19 0.28
CA ALA A 78 -6.14 4.31 1.42
C ALA A 78 -5.95 5.05 2.75
N TYR A 79 -4.88 5.83 2.90
CA TYR A 79 -4.62 6.58 4.12
C TYR A 79 -5.72 7.61 4.42
N ALA A 80 -6.22 8.33 3.42
CA ALA A 80 -7.33 9.26 3.59
C ALA A 80 -8.61 8.55 4.09
N VAL A 81 -8.88 7.33 3.57
CA VAL A 81 -9.99 6.47 4.04
C VAL A 81 -9.72 5.98 5.47
N SER A 82 -8.52 5.49 5.79
CA SER A 82 -8.14 5.00 7.11
C SER A 82 -8.13 6.10 8.18
N LEU A 83 -7.70 7.31 7.86
CA LEU A 83 -7.74 8.47 8.74
C LEU A 83 -9.19 8.92 8.97
N THR A 84 -10.01 8.97 7.92
CA THR A 84 -11.44 9.27 8.05
C THR A 84 -12.16 8.24 8.92
N PHE A 85 -11.90 6.96 8.69
CA PHE A 85 -12.40 5.86 9.52
C PHE A 85 -11.94 6.01 10.98
N THR A 86 -10.64 6.22 11.22
CA THR A 86 -10.06 6.44 12.57
C THR A 86 -10.79 7.54 13.32
N LEU A 87 -10.91 8.72 12.69
CA LEU A 87 -11.52 9.90 13.32
C LEU A 87 -13.00 9.66 13.62
N LEU A 88 -13.76 9.02 12.75
CA LEU A 88 -15.18 8.73 12.96
C LEU A 88 -15.40 7.61 13.97
N PHE A 89 -14.72 6.47 13.80
CA PHE A 89 -14.90 5.24 14.57
C PHE A 89 -14.48 5.42 16.03
N ALA A 90 -13.25 5.90 16.28
CA ALA A 90 -12.77 6.09 17.65
C ALA A 90 -13.54 7.19 18.40
N THR A 91 -13.92 8.28 17.73
CA THR A 91 -14.75 9.33 18.33
C THR A 91 -16.15 8.80 18.69
N ALA A 92 -16.74 7.95 17.84
CA ALA A 92 -18.02 7.30 18.16
C ALA A 92 -17.90 6.29 19.31
N ALA A 93 -16.83 5.48 19.33
CA ALA A 93 -16.54 4.52 20.40
C ALA A 93 -16.32 5.22 21.75
N ALA A 94 -15.47 6.26 21.80
CA ALA A 94 -15.11 6.96 23.02
C ALA A 94 -16.28 7.70 23.70
N ARG A 95 -17.31 8.08 22.94
CA ARG A 95 -18.45 8.90 23.41
C ARG A 95 -19.53 8.16 24.18
N SER A 96 -19.59 6.83 24.15
CA SER A 96 -20.53 6.09 24.99
C SER A 96 -20.01 4.71 25.38
N ALA A 97 -20.23 4.31 26.63
CA ALA A 97 -19.84 2.98 27.13
C ALA A 97 -20.51 1.82 26.37
N ARG A 98 -21.66 2.05 25.73
CA ARG A 98 -22.31 1.06 24.85
C ARG A 98 -21.59 0.95 23.51
N SER A 99 -21.21 2.08 22.91
CA SER A 99 -20.43 2.12 21.67
C SER A 99 -19.07 1.46 21.89
N GLU A 100 -18.35 1.85 22.94
CA GLU A 100 -17.07 1.27 23.36
C GLU A 100 -17.11 -0.27 23.46
N ARG A 101 -18.05 -0.82 24.25
CA ARG A 101 -18.19 -2.27 24.45
C ARG A 101 -18.60 -3.06 23.21
N ALA A 102 -19.16 -2.41 22.19
CA ALA A 102 -19.54 -3.04 20.93
C ALA A 102 -18.45 -2.87 19.86
N MET A 103 -17.88 -1.68 19.74
CA MET A 103 -16.99 -1.29 18.64
C MET A 103 -15.56 -1.78 18.85
N LEU A 104 -15.03 -1.77 20.08
CA LEU A 104 -13.66 -2.25 20.31
C LEU A 104 -13.52 -3.75 20.03
N PRO A 105 -14.40 -4.66 20.52
CA PRO A 105 -14.29 -6.08 20.17
C PRO A 105 -14.47 -6.37 18.68
N ILE A 106 -15.28 -5.57 17.97
CA ILE A 106 -15.38 -5.67 16.50
C ILE A 106 -14.05 -5.29 15.85
N LEU A 107 -13.40 -4.22 16.32
CA LEU A 107 -12.09 -3.78 15.83
C LEU A 107 -11.00 -4.82 16.12
N ASP A 108 -11.02 -5.43 17.31
CA ASP A 108 -10.12 -6.51 17.72
C ASP A 108 -10.27 -7.77 16.85
N VAL A 109 -11.50 -8.17 16.56
CA VAL A 109 -11.76 -9.30 15.64
C VAL A 109 -11.27 -8.95 14.24
N LEU A 110 -11.60 -7.76 13.71
CA LEU A 110 -11.21 -7.34 12.36
C LEU A 110 -9.69 -7.24 12.18
N GLN A 111 -8.94 -6.77 13.18
CA GLN A 111 -7.47 -6.72 13.10
C GLN A 111 -6.78 -8.09 13.17
N SER A 112 -7.44 -9.10 13.74
CA SER A 112 -6.86 -10.45 13.85
C SER A 112 -6.96 -11.27 12.55
N ILE A 113 -7.75 -10.82 11.57
CA ILE A 113 -7.91 -11.52 10.29
C ILE A 113 -6.64 -11.29 9.44
N PRO A 114 -5.88 -12.35 9.07
CA PRO A 114 -4.70 -12.20 8.25
C PRO A 114 -5.09 -11.70 6.86
N VAL A 115 -4.63 -10.50 6.53
CA VAL A 115 -5.02 -9.75 5.33
C VAL A 115 -4.74 -10.53 4.02
N LEU A 116 -3.64 -11.29 3.98
CA LEU A 116 -3.32 -12.20 2.88
C LEU A 116 -4.34 -13.34 2.69
N GLY A 117 -5.02 -13.75 3.76
CA GLY A 117 -5.97 -14.87 3.75
C GLY A 117 -7.28 -14.58 3.01
N PHE A 118 -7.72 -13.32 2.96
CA PHE A 118 -8.93 -12.92 2.21
C PHE A 118 -8.63 -12.21 0.88
N LEU A 119 -7.37 -11.85 0.60
CA LEU A 119 -6.96 -11.16 -0.64
C LEU A 119 -7.54 -11.80 -1.92
N PRO A 120 -7.42 -13.12 -2.18
CA PRO A 120 -7.97 -13.70 -3.40
C PRO A 120 -9.48 -13.57 -3.51
N GLY A 121 -10.20 -13.74 -2.38
CA GLY A 121 -11.65 -13.61 -2.31
C GLY A 121 -12.12 -12.18 -2.56
N LEU A 122 -11.42 -11.19 -1.99
CA LEU A 122 -11.70 -9.77 -2.20
C LEU A 122 -11.45 -9.36 -3.65
N VAL A 123 -10.31 -9.73 -4.24
CA VAL A 123 -9.98 -9.42 -5.64
C VAL A 123 -11.01 -10.04 -6.58
N LEU A 124 -11.33 -11.32 -6.42
CA LEU A 124 -12.34 -11.99 -7.25
C LEU A 124 -13.74 -11.36 -7.05
N GLY A 125 -14.10 -10.98 -5.83
CA GLY A 125 -15.35 -10.28 -5.52
C GLY A 125 -15.44 -8.91 -6.19
N MET A 126 -14.37 -8.11 -6.16
CA MET A 126 -14.36 -6.80 -6.82
C MET A 126 -14.34 -6.90 -8.35
N ILE A 127 -13.67 -7.91 -8.92
CA ILE A 127 -13.76 -8.21 -10.36
C ILE A 127 -15.20 -8.63 -10.73
N ALA A 128 -15.89 -9.40 -9.89
CA ALA A 128 -17.27 -9.79 -10.13
C ALA A 128 -18.25 -8.59 -10.09
N LEU A 129 -17.98 -7.59 -9.25
CA LEU A 129 -18.74 -6.32 -9.22
C LEU A 129 -18.39 -5.38 -10.38
N PHE A 130 -17.12 -5.36 -10.82
CA PHE A 130 -16.61 -4.47 -11.86
C PHE A 130 -15.92 -5.23 -13.02
N PRO A 131 -16.64 -6.10 -13.75
CA PRO A 131 -16.02 -7.07 -14.68
C PRO A 131 -15.41 -6.46 -15.95
N THR A 132 -15.65 -5.17 -16.22
CA THR A 132 -15.23 -4.49 -17.45
C THR A 132 -14.11 -3.48 -17.24
N ARG A 133 -13.71 -3.19 -16.00
CA ARG A 133 -12.82 -2.07 -15.64
C ARG A 133 -11.84 -2.43 -14.53
N GLU A 134 -10.64 -1.86 -14.56
CA GLU A 134 -9.63 -2.10 -13.51
C GLU A 134 -9.97 -1.48 -12.15
N ILE A 135 -10.98 -0.61 -12.08
CA ILE A 135 -11.54 -0.06 -10.83
C ILE A 135 -11.79 -1.13 -9.74
N GLY A 136 -12.17 -2.35 -10.10
CA GLY A 136 -12.32 -3.45 -9.14
C GLY A 136 -11.00 -3.84 -8.46
N LEU A 137 -9.90 -3.91 -9.22
CA LEU A 137 -8.56 -4.18 -8.70
C LEU A 137 -8.07 -3.00 -7.85
N GLU A 138 -8.24 -1.76 -8.31
CA GLU A 138 -7.86 -0.56 -7.57
C GLU A 138 -8.61 -0.44 -6.23
N ILE A 139 -9.93 -0.68 -6.21
CA ILE A 139 -10.73 -0.71 -4.98
C ILE A 139 -10.28 -1.85 -4.06
N ALA A 140 -10.02 -3.05 -4.59
CA ALA A 140 -9.48 -4.16 -3.79
C ALA A 140 -8.15 -3.77 -3.14
N CYS A 141 -7.23 -3.18 -3.91
CA CYS A 141 -5.93 -2.70 -3.42
C CYS A 141 -6.09 -1.63 -2.32
N ILE A 142 -6.96 -0.65 -2.51
CA ILE A 142 -7.23 0.41 -1.52
C ILE A 142 -7.83 -0.18 -0.23
N ILE A 143 -8.77 -1.13 -0.32
CA ILE A 143 -9.34 -1.83 0.85
C ILE A 143 -8.27 -2.63 1.58
N MET A 144 -7.39 -3.31 0.85
CA MET A 144 -6.30 -4.09 1.42
C MET A 144 -5.30 -3.21 2.18
N ILE A 145 -4.84 -2.10 1.57
CA ILE A 145 -3.95 -1.13 2.21
C ILE A 145 -4.65 -0.49 3.43
N PHE A 146 -5.94 -0.16 3.32
CA PHE A 146 -6.76 0.37 4.40
C PHE A 146 -6.74 -0.53 5.64
N THR A 147 -6.84 -1.86 5.47
CA THR A 147 -6.79 -2.80 6.61
C THR A 147 -5.43 -2.81 7.30
N GLY A 148 -4.32 -2.62 6.57
CA GLY A 148 -3.00 -2.45 7.19
C GLY A 148 -2.84 -1.12 7.94
N GLN A 149 -3.56 -0.08 7.52
CA GLN A 149 -3.41 1.27 8.04
C GLN A 149 -4.36 1.60 9.21
N ALA A 150 -5.60 1.13 9.17
CA ALA A 150 -6.67 1.67 10.01
C ALA A 150 -6.54 1.34 11.51
N TRP A 151 -6.11 0.12 11.86
CA TRP A 151 -6.23 -0.40 13.22
C TRP A 151 -5.41 0.39 14.24
N ASN A 152 -4.09 0.51 14.02
CA ASN A 152 -3.19 1.14 14.97
C ASN A 152 -3.51 2.63 15.18
N MET A 153 -3.79 3.37 14.09
CA MET A 153 -4.29 4.75 14.17
C MET A 153 -5.57 4.86 15.00
N THR A 154 -6.52 3.94 14.81
CA THR A 154 -7.81 3.93 15.53
C THR A 154 -7.61 3.70 17.03
N PHE A 155 -6.80 2.72 17.43
CA PHE A 155 -6.49 2.46 18.85
C PHE A 155 -5.71 3.60 19.50
N SER A 156 -4.70 4.16 18.82
CA SER A 156 -3.92 5.28 19.35
C SER A 156 -4.78 6.53 19.56
N TYR A 157 -5.56 6.91 18.56
CA TYR A 157 -6.45 8.06 18.65
C TYR A 157 -7.55 7.83 19.71
N TYR A 158 -8.12 6.62 19.80
CA TYR A 158 -9.04 6.24 20.87
C TYR A 158 -8.42 6.36 22.27
N ALA A 159 -7.18 5.88 22.46
CA ALA A 159 -6.46 6.00 23.72
C ALA A 159 -6.19 7.47 24.09
N GLY A 160 -5.79 8.29 23.11
CA GLY A 160 -5.67 9.75 23.27
C GLY A 160 -6.98 10.39 23.74
N LEU A 161 -8.10 10.02 23.11
CA LEU A 161 -9.43 10.49 23.52
C LEU A 161 -9.77 10.09 24.95
N LYS A 162 -9.45 8.87 25.39
CA LYS A 162 -9.68 8.43 26.79
C LYS A 162 -8.74 9.12 27.78
N GLY A 163 -7.51 9.45 27.37
CA GLY A 163 -6.53 10.16 28.18
C GLY A 163 -6.86 11.62 28.52
N ILE A 164 -7.85 12.24 27.85
CA ILE A 164 -8.25 13.65 28.11
C ILE A 164 -8.75 13.81 29.57
N PRO A 165 -8.06 14.63 30.39
CA PRO A 165 -8.43 14.85 31.80
C PRO A 165 -9.85 15.39 31.99
N ALA A 166 -10.51 14.94 33.07
CA ALA A 166 -11.87 15.37 33.41
C ALA A 166 -12.06 16.91 33.46
N PRO A 167 -11.16 17.72 34.07
CA PRO A 167 -11.33 19.17 34.14
C PRO A 167 -11.46 19.85 32.76
N LEU A 168 -10.81 19.33 31.71
CA LEU A 168 -10.94 19.88 30.35
C LEU A 168 -12.29 19.52 29.73
N ARG A 169 -12.85 18.34 30.04
CA ARG A 169 -14.19 17.92 29.62
C ARG A 169 -15.26 18.74 30.33
N ASP A 170 -15.09 18.98 31.62
CA ASP A 170 -16.02 19.78 32.43
C ASP A 170 -16.00 21.24 31.98
N ALA A 171 -14.82 21.82 31.71
CA ALA A 171 -14.69 23.15 31.13
C ALA A 171 -15.39 23.25 29.76
N ALA A 172 -15.27 22.24 28.89
CA ALA A 172 -15.99 22.18 27.61
C ALA A 172 -17.52 22.10 27.79
N ALA A 173 -18.00 21.37 28.81
CA ALA A 173 -19.42 21.28 29.15
C ALA A 173 -19.98 22.59 29.72
N MET A 174 -19.24 23.24 30.63
CA MET A 174 -19.59 24.55 31.19
C MET A 174 -19.67 25.64 30.11
N ASN A 175 -18.75 25.63 29.15
CA ASN A 175 -18.76 26.50 27.97
C ASN A 175 -19.82 26.11 26.91
N ARG A 176 -20.64 25.09 27.18
CA ARG A 176 -21.70 24.58 26.29
C ARG A 176 -21.21 24.29 24.87
N LEU A 177 -19.98 23.80 24.73
CA LEU A 177 -19.40 23.53 23.41
C LEU A 177 -20.22 22.43 22.70
N SER A 178 -20.58 22.68 21.44
CA SER A 178 -21.26 21.68 20.62
C SER A 178 -20.32 20.50 20.32
N ARG A 179 -20.85 19.30 20.08
CA ARG A 179 -20.05 18.09 19.80
C ARG A 179 -18.99 18.27 18.70
N TRP A 180 -19.23 19.15 17.74
CA TRP A 180 -18.28 19.49 16.68
C TRP A 180 -17.18 20.47 17.14
N ARG A 181 -17.53 21.45 17.99
CA ARG A 181 -16.57 22.36 18.57
C ARG A 181 -15.69 21.65 19.60
N THR A 182 -16.26 20.79 20.44
CA THR A 182 -15.52 19.89 21.34
C THR A 182 -14.58 18.97 20.55
N PHE A 183 -15.05 18.41 19.43
CA PHE A 183 -14.19 17.62 18.54
C PHE A 183 -12.97 18.39 18.04
N ARG A 184 -13.20 19.56 17.41
CA ARG A 184 -12.12 20.37 16.81
C ARG A 184 -11.17 21.03 17.81
N VAL A 185 -11.66 21.42 18.99
CA VAL A 185 -10.89 22.26 19.94
C VAL A 185 -10.27 21.43 21.08
N LEU A 186 -10.86 20.28 21.43
CA LEU A 186 -10.40 19.45 22.55
C LEU A 186 -10.03 18.03 22.11
N GLU A 187 -10.95 17.28 21.50
CA GLU A 187 -10.76 15.84 21.23
C GLU A 187 -9.62 15.59 20.23
N LEU A 188 -9.63 16.29 19.09
CA LEU A 188 -8.64 16.14 18.03
C LEU A 188 -7.25 16.66 18.44
N PRO A 189 -7.06 17.89 18.96
CA PRO A 189 -5.73 18.41 19.31
C PRO A 189 -5.05 17.60 20.43
N ALA A 190 -5.80 17.20 21.47
CA ALA A 190 -5.24 16.43 22.59
C ALA A 190 -4.74 15.04 22.16
N SER A 191 -5.31 14.47 21.11
CA SER A 191 -4.97 13.13 20.59
C SER A 191 -4.05 13.19 19.35
N MET A 192 -3.70 14.40 18.88
CA MET A 192 -3.05 14.61 17.58
C MET A 192 -1.64 14.03 17.52
N ILE A 193 -0.87 14.12 18.61
CA ILE A 193 0.52 13.60 18.66
C ILE A 193 0.53 12.08 18.44
N GLY A 194 -0.32 11.35 19.19
CA GLY A 194 -0.46 9.89 19.04
C GLY A 194 -0.98 9.50 17.66
N LEU A 195 -1.95 10.26 17.12
CA LEU A 195 -2.47 10.04 15.77
C LEU A 195 -1.40 10.23 14.70
N VAL A 196 -0.62 11.32 14.72
CA VAL A 196 0.45 11.57 13.74
C VAL A 196 1.52 10.48 13.78
N TRP A 197 1.99 10.10 14.98
CA TRP A 197 2.96 9.02 15.13
C TRP A 197 2.45 7.70 14.53
N ASN A 198 1.21 7.32 14.85
CA ASN A 198 0.63 6.09 14.36
C ASN A 198 0.18 6.18 12.90
N SER A 199 -0.04 7.37 12.35
CA SER A 199 -0.18 7.60 10.91
C SER A 199 1.12 7.28 10.16
N MET A 200 2.28 7.68 10.70
CA MET A 200 3.58 7.31 10.13
C MET A 200 3.80 5.79 10.18
N MET A 201 3.48 5.15 11.31
CA MET A 201 3.54 3.68 11.45
C MET A 201 2.61 2.96 10.48
N SER A 202 1.37 3.41 10.38
CA SER A 202 0.37 2.84 9.47
C SER A 202 0.76 3.03 8.01
N MET A 203 1.35 4.16 7.61
CA MET A 203 1.87 4.34 6.25
C MET A 203 2.94 3.30 5.90
N ALA A 204 3.89 3.04 6.80
CA ALA A 204 4.89 2.00 6.61
C ALA A 204 4.26 0.59 6.50
N GLY A 205 3.28 0.26 7.36
CA GLY A 205 2.53 -1.00 7.27
C GLY A 205 1.69 -1.14 6.00
N GLY A 206 1.10 -0.04 5.52
CA GLY A 206 0.34 0.01 4.26
C GLY A 206 1.20 -0.31 3.03
N TRP A 207 2.49 0.02 3.07
CA TRP A 207 3.42 -0.27 1.99
C TRP A 207 3.59 -1.77 1.71
N PHE A 208 3.57 -2.61 2.76
CA PHE A 208 3.61 -4.07 2.62
C PHE A 208 2.39 -4.60 1.87
N PHE A 209 1.19 -4.12 2.18
CA PHE A 209 -0.02 -4.55 1.48
C PHE A 209 -0.10 -4.01 0.05
N LEU A 210 0.41 -2.79 -0.17
CA LEU A 210 0.52 -2.21 -1.50
C LEU A 210 1.37 -3.08 -2.42
N THR A 211 2.59 -3.45 -2.01
CA THR A 211 3.50 -4.23 -2.87
C THR A 211 2.95 -5.63 -3.18
N VAL A 212 2.32 -6.29 -2.19
CA VAL A 212 1.64 -7.57 -2.38
C VAL A 212 0.47 -7.47 -3.36
N ASN A 213 -0.35 -6.42 -3.28
CA ASN A 213 -1.50 -6.24 -4.18
C ASN A 213 -1.05 -5.92 -5.61
N GLU A 214 -0.07 -5.03 -5.78
CA GLU A 214 0.49 -4.71 -7.09
C GLU A 214 1.16 -5.92 -7.75
N ALA A 215 1.72 -6.84 -6.96
CA ALA A 215 2.34 -8.08 -7.43
C ALA A 215 1.38 -9.29 -7.53
N PHE A 216 0.08 -9.13 -7.24
CA PHE A 216 -0.84 -10.27 -7.05
C PHE A 216 -1.11 -11.09 -8.33
N LYS A 217 -0.90 -12.41 -8.22
CA LYS A 217 -1.21 -13.43 -9.24
C LYS A 217 -1.97 -14.58 -8.57
N LEU A 218 -2.89 -15.22 -9.30
CA LEU A 218 -3.68 -16.35 -8.80
C LEU A 218 -3.70 -17.50 -9.83
N GLY A 219 -2.79 -18.45 -9.65
CA GLY A 219 -2.51 -19.48 -10.66
C GLY A 219 -2.06 -18.84 -11.97
N ASP A 220 -2.67 -19.24 -13.09
CA ASP A 220 -2.39 -18.67 -14.41
C ASP A 220 -3.04 -17.28 -14.64
N LYS A 221 -3.80 -16.75 -13.67
CA LYS A 221 -4.44 -15.43 -13.79
C LYS A 221 -3.55 -14.34 -13.18
N ASP A 222 -3.18 -13.38 -14.02
CA ASP A 222 -2.43 -12.20 -13.61
C ASP A 222 -3.42 -11.09 -13.23
N PHE A 223 -3.31 -10.58 -12.00
CA PHE A 223 -4.16 -9.51 -11.45
C PHE A 223 -3.32 -8.32 -10.99
N ARG A 224 -2.07 -8.20 -11.49
CA ARG A 224 -1.14 -7.14 -11.13
C ARG A 224 -1.61 -5.76 -11.58
N LEU A 225 -1.43 -4.80 -10.70
CA LEU A 225 -1.63 -3.38 -10.97
C LEU A 225 -0.29 -2.70 -11.24
N PRO A 226 -0.20 -1.80 -12.23
CA PRO A 226 1.05 -1.09 -12.52
C PRO A 226 1.45 -0.22 -11.32
N GLY A 227 2.62 -0.51 -10.76
CA GLY A 227 3.15 0.14 -9.57
C GLY A 227 4.53 -0.42 -9.20
N ILE A 228 5.15 0.14 -8.16
CA ILE A 228 6.53 -0.21 -7.79
C ILE A 228 6.65 -1.66 -7.28
N GLY A 229 5.59 -2.21 -6.68
CA GLY A 229 5.51 -3.62 -6.31
C GLY A 229 5.46 -4.55 -7.53
N SER A 230 4.67 -4.21 -8.55
CA SER A 230 4.61 -4.99 -9.79
C SER A 230 5.92 -4.94 -10.58
N TYR A 231 6.59 -3.78 -10.57
CA TYR A 231 7.91 -3.58 -11.17
C TYR A 231 8.98 -4.44 -10.48
N MET A 232 9.06 -4.38 -9.14
CA MET A 232 10.00 -5.22 -8.39
C MET A 232 9.74 -6.72 -8.63
N ALA A 233 8.46 -7.14 -8.61
CA ALA A 233 8.10 -8.53 -8.85
C ALA A 233 8.46 -9.00 -10.28
N GLU A 234 8.32 -8.15 -11.30
CA GLU A 234 8.74 -8.52 -12.66
C GLU A 234 10.25 -8.50 -12.83
N ALA A 235 10.98 -7.56 -12.21
CA ALA A 235 12.44 -7.54 -12.21
C ALA A 235 13.02 -8.81 -11.59
N ILE A 236 12.42 -9.30 -10.49
CA ILE A 236 12.76 -10.59 -9.87
C ILE A 236 12.48 -11.76 -10.83
N ASN A 237 11.30 -11.80 -11.47
CA ASN A 237 10.95 -12.88 -12.42
C ASN A 237 11.89 -12.90 -13.64
N ALA A 238 12.36 -11.74 -14.09
CA ALA A 238 13.26 -11.59 -15.23
C ALA A 238 14.75 -11.80 -14.88
N GLY A 239 15.12 -11.79 -13.60
CA GLY A 239 16.52 -11.80 -13.14
C GLY A 239 17.28 -10.50 -13.44
N ASP A 240 16.58 -9.39 -13.66
CA ASP A 240 17.16 -8.10 -14.00
C ASP A 240 17.65 -7.37 -12.73
N VAL A 241 18.88 -7.68 -12.32
CA VAL A 241 19.53 -7.09 -11.14
C VAL A 241 19.62 -5.56 -11.22
N PRO A 242 19.98 -4.92 -12.36
CA PRO A 242 19.87 -3.48 -12.53
C PRO A 242 18.46 -2.93 -12.23
N ALA A 243 17.39 -3.55 -12.76
CA ALA A 243 16.02 -3.15 -12.47
C ALA A 243 15.67 -3.35 -10.98
N MET A 244 16.07 -4.47 -10.36
CA MET A 244 15.86 -4.68 -8.92
C MET A 244 16.52 -3.57 -8.07
N LEU A 245 17.79 -3.23 -8.36
CA LEU A 245 18.50 -2.14 -7.69
C LEU A 245 17.82 -0.78 -7.93
N SER A 246 17.34 -0.53 -9.15
CA SER A 246 16.62 0.71 -9.49
C SER A 246 15.34 0.87 -8.67
N ALA A 247 14.62 -0.23 -8.40
CA ALA A 247 13.41 -0.23 -7.60
C ALA A 247 13.71 -0.01 -6.11
N VAL A 248 14.80 -0.60 -5.58
CA VAL A 248 15.27 -0.29 -4.21
C VAL A 248 15.65 1.18 -4.09
N VAL A 249 16.42 1.72 -5.04
CA VAL A 249 16.78 3.15 -5.06
C VAL A 249 15.54 4.02 -5.15
N ALA A 250 14.57 3.68 -6.00
CA ALA A 250 13.30 4.39 -6.08
C ALA A 250 12.56 4.37 -4.72
N MET A 251 12.42 3.22 -4.05
CA MET A 251 11.80 3.12 -2.71
C MET A 251 12.54 3.93 -1.63
N VAL A 252 13.87 4.05 -1.71
CA VAL A 252 14.67 4.81 -0.73
C VAL A 252 14.62 6.32 -1.01
N VAL A 253 14.76 6.73 -2.28
CA VAL A 253 14.69 8.14 -2.73
C VAL A 253 13.27 8.71 -2.63
N MET A 254 12.26 7.84 -2.65
CA MET A 254 10.85 8.15 -2.38
C MET A 254 10.57 8.62 -0.94
N ARG A 255 11.56 8.55 -0.04
CA ARG A 255 11.50 9.28 1.23
C ARG A 255 11.47 10.77 0.93
N LEU A 256 10.30 11.37 1.17
CA LEU A 256 9.94 12.79 1.27
C LEU A 256 11.06 13.78 0.87
N PRO A 257 10.84 14.68 -0.12
CA PRO A 257 11.80 15.72 -0.46
C PRO A 257 12.28 16.41 0.83
N LYS A 258 13.59 16.53 1.02
CA LYS A 258 14.17 17.05 2.28
C LYS A 258 13.57 18.43 2.62
N GLU A 259 13.21 19.19 1.60
CA GLU A 259 12.55 20.48 1.67
C GLU A 259 11.23 20.38 2.44
N VAL A 260 10.35 19.42 2.08
CA VAL A 260 9.03 19.23 2.72
C VAL A 260 9.15 18.77 4.16
N VAL A 261 10.17 17.95 4.48
CA VAL A 261 10.43 17.48 5.85
C VAL A 261 11.01 18.59 6.71
N VAL A 262 12.04 19.28 6.22
CA VAL A 262 12.74 20.35 6.95
C VAL A 262 11.84 21.56 7.15
N GLU A 263 11.06 21.97 6.16
CA GLU A 263 10.18 23.13 6.25
C GLU A 263 9.06 22.91 7.29
N GLU A 264 8.46 21.72 7.35
CA GLU A 264 7.46 21.39 8.39
C GLU A 264 8.07 21.16 9.79
N LEU A 265 9.24 20.51 9.90
CA LEU A 265 9.91 20.33 11.21
C LEU A 265 10.42 21.65 11.80
N VAL A 266 11.04 22.51 10.98
CA VAL A 266 11.56 23.83 11.41
C VAL A 266 10.42 24.77 11.80
N ILE A 267 9.24 24.67 11.16
CA ILE A 267 8.08 25.50 11.51
C ILE A 267 7.32 24.97 12.74
N ARG A 268 7.32 23.65 13.02
CA ARG A 268 6.48 23.06 14.08
C ARG A 268 7.17 22.58 15.36
N LEU A 269 8.48 22.26 15.37
CA LEU A 269 9.15 21.68 16.56
C LEU A 269 10.58 22.23 16.81
N PRO A 270 10.74 23.49 17.24
CA PRO A 270 12.05 24.10 17.52
C PRO A 270 12.70 23.66 18.86
N SER A 271 12.20 22.63 19.54
CA SER A 271 12.56 22.31 20.94
C SER A 271 12.72 20.82 21.26
N GLN A 272 13.13 20.00 20.28
CA GLN A 272 13.38 18.57 20.46
C GLN A 272 14.76 18.19 19.89
N ASP A 273 15.43 17.26 20.55
CA ASP A 273 16.86 16.96 20.33
C ASP A 273 17.07 16.19 19.02
N PRO A 274 17.89 16.67 18.05
CA PRO A 274 18.05 16.03 16.75
C PRO A 274 18.56 14.58 16.82
N GLU A 275 19.33 14.23 17.84
CA GLU A 275 19.89 12.88 17.98
C GLU A 275 18.82 11.84 18.36
N GLN A 276 17.80 12.20 19.15
CA GLN A 276 16.68 11.27 19.42
C GLN A 276 15.84 10.99 18.16
N LEU A 277 15.68 11.98 17.27
CA LEU A 277 15.03 11.78 15.98
C LEU A 277 15.85 10.86 15.06
N PHE A 278 17.17 10.96 15.12
CA PHE A 278 18.08 10.06 14.41
C PHE A 278 18.05 8.63 14.97
N ASP A 279 18.15 8.46 16.29
CA ASP A 279 18.07 7.17 16.98
C ASP A 279 16.74 6.45 16.77
N ILE A 280 15.63 7.21 16.68
CA ILE A 280 14.36 6.67 16.21
C ILE A 280 14.54 6.11 14.80
N VAL A 281 14.94 6.93 13.82
CA VAL A 281 15.08 6.49 12.41
C VAL A 281 16.05 5.29 12.26
N VAL A 282 17.10 5.20 13.08
CA VAL A 282 18.02 4.05 13.14
C VAL A 282 17.36 2.82 13.80
N GLY A 283 16.63 3.00 14.89
CA GLY A 283 15.86 1.95 15.56
C GLY A 283 14.81 1.30 14.65
N TRP A 284 14.24 2.07 13.73
CA TRP A 284 13.34 1.57 12.67
C TRP A 284 14.06 0.68 11.64
N GLY A 285 15.34 0.92 11.34
CA GLY A 285 16.16 0.01 10.55
C GLY A 285 16.41 -1.32 11.27
N ARG A 286 16.52 -1.29 12.60
CA ARG A 286 16.68 -2.47 13.47
C ARG A 286 15.45 -3.37 13.51
N TYR A 287 14.24 -2.81 13.37
CA TYR A 287 12.98 -3.57 13.33
C TYR A 287 12.77 -4.35 12.02
N ALA A 288 13.63 -4.14 11.01
CA ALA A 288 13.58 -4.82 9.71
C ALA A 288 14.62 -5.95 9.57
N GLU A 289 15.32 -6.32 10.66
CA GLU A 289 16.33 -7.41 10.75
C GLU A 289 17.42 -7.45 9.65
N LEU A 290 17.74 -6.31 9.04
CA LEU A 290 18.69 -6.25 7.92
C LEU A 290 20.17 -6.29 8.36
N PHE A 291 20.48 -5.94 9.62
CA PHE A 291 21.84 -5.89 10.17
C PHE A 291 21.88 -6.22 11.66
N GLY A 292 22.93 -6.93 12.09
CA GLY A 292 23.34 -7.07 13.49
C GLY A 292 24.38 -6.02 13.88
N TYR A 293 24.37 -5.60 15.14
CA TYR A 293 25.35 -4.68 15.74
C TYR A 293 25.73 -5.18 17.13
N GLU A 294 27.03 -5.40 17.35
CA GLU A 294 27.60 -5.86 18.62
C GLU A 294 28.14 -4.66 19.43
N PRO A 295 27.48 -4.21 20.52
CA PRO A 295 27.83 -2.95 21.18
C PRO A 295 29.22 -2.91 21.84
N GLN A 296 29.90 -4.05 21.96
CA GLN A 296 31.24 -4.15 22.56
C GLN A 296 32.38 -4.08 21.54
N SER A 297 32.09 -4.16 20.24
CA SER A 297 33.11 -4.21 19.17
C SER A 297 32.86 -3.23 18.01
N GLU A 298 31.79 -2.43 18.07
CA GLU A 298 31.37 -1.44 17.06
C GLU A 298 31.25 -2.00 15.62
N LEU A 299 31.10 -3.32 15.48
CA LEU A 299 31.07 -4.00 14.19
C LEU A 299 29.63 -4.28 13.75
N LEU A 300 29.30 -3.73 12.57
CA LEU A 300 28.05 -3.95 11.85
C LEU A 300 28.21 -5.15 10.90
N TYR A 301 27.32 -6.13 10.95
CA TYR A 301 27.36 -7.29 10.05
C TYR A 301 25.99 -7.68 9.48
N LEU A 302 26.01 -8.25 8.28
CA LEU A 302 24.84 -8.80 7.60
C LEU A 302 24.49 -10.17 8.20
N SER A 303 23.24 -10.36 8.63
CA SER A 303 22.69 -11.62 9.11
C SER A 303 22.53 -12.61 7.94
N GLN A 304 23.55 -13.44 7.70
CA GLN A 304 23.40 -14.65 6.88
C GLN A 304 22.45 -15.63 7.59
N PRO A 305 21.51 -16.29 6.87
CA PRO A 305 20.74 -17.37 7.45
C PRO A 305 21.69 -18.49 7.88
N GLN A 306 21.65 -18.84 9.16
CA GLN A 306 22.55 -19.85 9.72
C GLN A 306 22.28 -21.20 9.03
N ALA A 307 23.25 -21.67 8.24
CA ALA A 307 23.21 -23.03 7.73
C ALA A 307 23.18 -24.00 8.92
N ALA A 308 22.14 -24.82 9.01
CA ALA A 308 22.00 -25.79 10.08
C ALA A 308 23.24 -26.70 10.11
N GLY A 309 23.88 -26.79 11.28
CA GLY A 309 25.17 -27.45 11.43
C GLY A 309 25.12 -28.92 11.01
N ALA A 310 25.95 -29.27 10.03
CA ALA A 310 26.30 -30.64 9.70
C ALA A 310 27.66 -30.99 10.34
N GLY A 311 27.71 -32.11 11.06
CA GLY A 311 28.89 -32.58 11.80
C GLY A 311 29.00 -31.96 13.20
N GLY A 312 29.21 -32.70 14.29
CA GLY A 312 29.48 -34.13 14.43
C GLY A 312 30.86 -34.39 15.02
N GLU A 313 30.88 -35.05 16.18
CA GLU A 313 31.98 -35.88 16.70
C GLU A 313 33.36 -35.22 16.87
N SER A 314 33.67 -34.72 18.08
CA SER A 314 34.58 -35.38 19.05
C SER A 314 34.66 -34.64 20.39
#